data_AF-A0A7S3LKI3-F1
#
_entry.id   AF-A0A7S3LKI3-F1
#
_cell.length_a   1.000
_cell.length_b   1.000
_cell.length_c   1.000
_cell.angle_alpha   90.00
_cell.angle_beta   90.00
_cell.angle_gamma   90.00
#
_symmetry.space_group_name_H-M   'P 1'
#
loop_
_entity.id
_entity.type
_entity.pdbx_description
1 polymer ?
#
loop_
_entity_poly.entity_id
_entity_poly.type
_entity_poly.pdbx_seq_one_letter_code
_entity_poly.pdbx_strand_id
1 'polypeptide(L)'
;GNVRGAVALVDIPAGEPMFEIPEQLMITPTTCLKCLELELAYKKYETFFSVDDDRIITLFLMHEKLKGDSSFWFPYLEILPEPSGSGDWVLEEQLLLQDTSLIAESKRRNARINA
;
A
#
# COMPACT_ATOMS: atom_id res chain seq x y z
N GLY A 1 17.37 10.89 9.15
CA GLY A 1 17.54 10.32 7.80
C GLY A 1 17.51 8.81 7.81
N ASN A 2 16.39 8.20 8.22
CA ASN A 2 16.19 6.74 8.25
C ASN A 2 15.19 6.32 7.17
N VAL A 3 15.46 6.69 5.91
CA VAL A 3 14.60 6.30 4.79
C VAL A 3 15.31 5.21 4.01
N ARG A 4 14.62 4.08 3.77
CA ARG A 4 15.13 3.00 2.92
C ARG A 4 15.10 3.47 1.46
N GLY A 5 16.16 3.20 0.72
CA GLY A 5 16.29 3.55 -0.68
C GLY A 5 17.32 2.68 -1.38
N ALA A 6 17.38 2.76 -2.70
CA ALA A 6 18.41 2.09 -3.49
C ALA A 6 19.61 3.02 -3.70
N VAL A 7 20.81 2.45 -3.72
CA VAL A 7 22.07 3.15 -4.01
C VAL A 7 22.71 2.49 -5.22
N ALA A 8 23.17 3.30 -6.17
CA ALA A 8 23.88 2.80 -7.34
C ALA A 8 25.23 2.19 -6.90
N LEU A 9 25.50 0.94 -7.29
CA LEU A 9 26.78 0.28 -7.03
C LEU A 9 27.81 0.58 -8.12
N VAL A 10 27.34 1.06 -9.27
CA VAL A 10 28.10 1.46 -10.45
C VAL A 10 27.44 2.69 -11.07
N ASP A 11 28.16 3.42 -11.92
CA ASP A 11 27.58 4.54 -12.65
C ASP A 11 26.44 4.08 -13.56
N ILE A 12 25.31 4.81 -13.53
CA ILE A 12 24.12 4.52 -14.33
C ILE A 12 23.95 5.65 -15.35
N PRO A 13 24.20 5.40 -16.65
CA PRO A 13 23.95 6.34 -17.73
C PRO A 13 22.49 6.81 -17.82
N ALA A 14 22.29 8.02 -18.34
CA ALA A 14 20.96 8.54 -18.57
C ALA A 14 20.20 7.71 -19.62
N GLY A 15 18.98 7.30 -19.28
CA GLY A 15 18.12 6.49 -20.15
C GLY A 15 18.36 4.97 -20.08
N GLU A 16 19.28 4.51 -19.23
CA GLU A 16 19.48 3.08 -19.00
C GLU A 16 18.41 2.51 -18.04
N PRO A 17 17.75 1.38 -18.38
CA PRO A 17 16.87 0.68 -17.45
C PRO A 17 17.64 0.21 -16.20
N MET A 18 17.26 0.68 -15.02
CA MET A 18 17.95 0.35 -13.76
C MET A 18 17.62 -1.06 -13.24
N PHE A 19 16.36 -1.46 -13.35
CA PHE A 19 15.87 -2.79 -12.99
C PHE A 19 14.53 -3.05 -13.69
N GLU A 20 14.19 -4.33 -13.81
CA GLU A 20 12.90 -4.80 -14.30
C GLU A 20 12.22 -5.61 -13.19
N ILE A 21 10.93 -5.41 -13.00
CA ILE A 21 10.13 -6.18 -12.04
C ILE A 21 9.23 -7.13 -12.81
N PRO A 22 9.42 -8.46 -12.69
CA PRO A 22 8.51 -9.45 -13.26
C PRO A 22 7.07 -9.22 -12.78
N GLU A 23 6.09 -9.40 -13.68
CA GLU A 23 4.67 -9.19 -13.36
C GLU A 23 4.19 -10.06 -12.18
N GLN A 24 4.78 -11.25 -12.01
CA GLN A 24 4.46 -12.14 -10.91
C GLN A 24 4.89 -11.59 -9.54
N LEU A 25 5.76 -10.56 -9.52
CA LEU A 25 6.15 -9.79 -8.33
C LEU A 25 5.29 -8.53 -8.10
N MET A 26 4.28 -8.29 -8.93
CA MET A 26 3.37 -7.16 -8.79
C MET A 26 2.09 -7.53 -8.02
N ILE A 27 1.79 -6.75 -6.98
CA ILE A 27 0.49 -6.78 -6.30
C ILE A 27 -0.44 -5.81 -7.05
N THR A 28 -1.34 -6.38 -7.85
CA THR A 28 -2.34 -5.65 -8.64
C THR A 28 -3.75 -6.16 -8.28
N PRO A 29 -4.82 -5.41 -8.59
CA PRO A 29 -6.19 -5.90 -8.40
C PRO A 29 -6.41 -7.25 -9.10
N THR A 30 -5.85 -7.43 -10.30
CA THR A 30 -5.91 -8.70 -11.04
C THR A 30 -5.20 -9.84 -10.32
N THR A 31 -4.02 -9.60 -9.74
CA THR A 31 -3.31 -10.61 -8.92
C THR A 31 -4.13 -10.95 -7.67
N CYS A 32 -4.70 -9.95 -7.00
CA CYS A 32 -5.49 -10.11 -5.78
C CYS A 32 -6.76 -10.93 -6.02
N LEU A 33 -7.51 -10.64 -7.08
CA LEU A 33 -8.74 -11.36 -7.44
C LEU A 33 -8.52 -12.83 -7.81
N LYS A 34 -7.30 -13.22 -8.19
CA LYS A 34 -6.92 -14.61 -8.45
C LYS A 34 -6.66 -15.42 -7.16
N CYS A 35 -6.67 -14.77 -5.99
CA CYS A 35 -6.49 -15.45 -4.71
C CYS A 35 -7.70 -16.33 -4.37
N LEU A 36 -7.53 -17.65 -4.48
CA LEU A 36 -8.60 -18.62 -4.20
C LEU A 36 -9.10 -18.56 -2.75
N GLU A 37 -8.21 -18.26 -1.80
CA GLU A 37 -8.55 -18.15 -0.38
C GLU A 37 -9.52 -16.98 -0.09
N LEU A 38 -9.53 -15.96 -0.95
CA LEU A 38 -10.38 -14.76 -0.81
C LEU A 38 -11.58 -14.73 -1.78
N GLU A 39 -11.66 -15.67 -2.72
CA GLU A 39 -12.69 -15.70 -3.77
C GLU A 39 -14.11 -15.61 -3.20
N LEU A 40 -14.38 -16.35 -2.12
CA LEU A 40 -15.71 -16.37 -1.50
C LEU A 40 -16.07 -15.03 -0.86
N ALA A 41 -15.09 -14.34 -0.27
CA ALA A 41 -15.28 -13.00 0.29
C ALA A 41 -15.56 -11.98 -0.82
N TYR A 42 -14.78 -12.02 -1.91
CA TYR A 42 -14.98 -11.13 -3.05
C TYR A 42 -16.36 -11.29 -3.68
N LYS A 43 -16.82 -12.54 -3.89
CA LYS A 43 -18.16 -12.81 -4.43
C LYS A 43 -19.28 -12.39 -3.47
N LYS A 44 -19.12 -12.68 -2.17
CA LYS A 44 -20.17 -12.37 -1.17
C LYS A 44 -20.38 -10.86 -1.00
N TYR A 45 -19.32 -10.07 -1.15
CA TYR A 45 -19.36 -8.62 -0.96
C TYR A 45 -18.95 -7.88 -2.25
N GLU A 46 -19.40 -8.37 -3.41
CA GLU A 46 -19.03 -7.82 -4.72
C GLU A 46 -19.29 -6.31 -4.81
N THR A 47 -20.45 -5.84 -4.34
CA THR A 47 -20.80 -4.41 -4.35
C THR A 47 -19.90 -3.56 -3.44
N PHE A 48 -19.27 -4.16 -2.44
CA PHE A 48 -18.30 -3.46 -1.60
C PHE A 48 -16.95 -3.36 -2.31
N PHE A 49 -16.51 -4.43 -2.98
CA PHE A 49 -15.20 -4.48 -3.65
C PHE A 49 -15.17 -3.84 -5.04
N SER A 50 -16.30 -3.71 -5.73
CA SER A 50 -16.36 -3.13 -7.08
C SER A 50 -16.28 -1.60 -7.13
N VAL A 51 -16.36 -0.92 -5.98
CA VAL A 51 -16.34 0.55 -5.89
C VAL A 51 -14.93 1.11 -6.02
N ASP A 52 -13.94 0.39 -5.50
CA ASP A 52 -12.57 0.88 -5.34
C ASP A 52 -11.59 -0.28 -5.22
N ASP A 53 -10.60 -0.31 -6.11
CA ASP A 53 -9.55 -1.32 -6.17
C ASP A 53 -8.69 -1.35 -4.89
N ASP A 54 -8.58 -0.23 -4.19
CA ASP A 54 -7.85 -0.14 -2.92
C ASP A 54 -8.41 -1.15 -1.90
N ARG A 55 -9.70 -1.45 -1.93
CA ARG A 55 -10.35 -2.41 -1.01
C ARG A 55 -9.91 -3.84 -1.30
N ILE A 56 -9.80 -4.20 -2.58
CA ILE A 56 -9.36 -5.52 -3.03
C ILE A 56 -7.90 -5.73 -2.62
N ILE A 57 -7.06 -4.73 -2.90
CA ILE A 57 -5.63 -4.75 -2.56
C ILE A 57 -5.45 -4.79 -1.04
N THR A 58 -6.20 -3.98 -0.28
CA THR A 58 -6.11 -3.94 1.18
C THR A 58 -6.44 -5.29 1.80
N LEU A 59 -7.53 -5.94 1.40
CA LEU A 59 -7.89 -7.26 1.92
C LEU A 59 -6.81 -8.31 1.59
N PHE A 60 -6.28 -8.26 0.36
CA PHE A 60 -5.20 -9.16 -0.06
C PHE A 60 -3.92 -8.96 0.76
N LEU A 61 -3.49 -7.71 0.97
CA LEU A 61 -2.33 -7.39 1.80
C LEU A 61 -2.51 -7.85 3.24
N MET A 62 -3.70 -7.65 3.82
CA MET A 62 -4.00 -8.15 5.18
C MET A 62 -3.92 -9.67 5.25
N HIS A 63 -4.51 -10.37 4.28
CA HIS A 63 -4.49 -11.82 4.20
C HIS A 63 -3.06 -12.39 4.08
N GLU A 64 -2.26 -11.86 3.16
CA GLU A 64 -0.87 -12.28 2.96
C GLU A 64 0.02 -11.92 4.15
N LYS A 65 -0.21 -10.77 4.80
CA LYS A 65 0.49 -10.41 6.05
C LYS A 65 0.19 -11.39 7.18
N LEU A 66 -1.06 -11.86 7.31
CA LEU A 66 -1.45 -12.85 8.32
C LEU A 66 -0.88 -14.24 8.07
N LYS A 67 -0.55 -14.57 6.81
CA LYS A 67 0.10 -15.84 6.45
C LYS A 67 1.57 -15.92 6.91
N GLY A 68 2.21 -14.78 7.22
CA GLY A 68 3.61 -14.73 7.63
C GLY A 68 4.51 -15.43 6.61
N ASP A 69 5.49 -16.20 7.08
CA ASP A 69 6.51 -16.88 6.28
C ASP A 69 5.95 -17.83 5.20
N SER A 70 4.68 -18.21 5.30
CA SER A 70 4.00 -19.03 4.28
C SER A 70 3.48 -18.23 3.08
N SER A 71 3.52 -16.89 3.15
CA SER A 71 3.18 -16.00 2.04
C SER A 71 4.32 -15.93 1.03
N PHE A 72 3.98 -16.00 -0.25
CA PHE A 72 4.92 -15.69 -1.34
C PHE A 72 5.46 -14.26 -1.23
N TRP A 73 4.64 -13.34 -0.72
CA TRP A 73 4.97 -11.92 -0.55
C TRP A 73 5.66 -11.60 0.76
N PHE A 74 5.87 -12.58 1.64
CA PHE A 74 6.48 -12.35 2.94
C PHE A 74 7.77 -11.50 2.89
N PRO A 75 8.75 -11.77 2.01
CA PRO A 75 9.99 -10.99 1.96
C PRO A 75 9.76 -9.51 1.64
N TYR A 76 8.74 -9.21 0.84
CA TYR A 76 8.35 -7.84 0.52
C TYR A 76 7.60 -7.20 1.69
N LEU A 77 6.62 -7.89 2.27
CA LEU A 77 5.80 -7.38 3.36
C LEU A 77 6.60 -7.15 4.66
N GLU A 78 7.60 -7.97 4.94
CA GLU A 78 8.48 -7.85 6.11
C GLU A 78 9.33 -6.56 6.07
N ILE A 79 9.68 -6.08 4.87
CA ILE A 79 10.50 -4.88 4.71
C ILE A 79 9.69 -3.58 4.57
N LEU A 80 8.36 -3.66 4.52
CA LEU A 80 7.55 -2.45 4.43
C LEU A 80 7.65 -1.65 5.74
N PRO A 81 7.73 -0.31 5.65
CA PRO A 81 7.64 0.52 6.84
C PRO A 81 6.24 0.42 7.45
N GLU A 82 6.13 0.75 8.73
CA GLU A 82 4.82 0.98 9.32
C GLU A 82 4.12 2.12 8.55
N PRO A 83 2.85 1.95 8.15
CA PRO A 83 2.11 2.99 7.46
C PRO A 83 2.07 4.25 8.32
N SER A 84 2.46 5.38 7.74
CA SER A 84 2.34 6.69 8.37
C SER A 84 2.04 7.73 7.30
N GLY A 85 1.17 8.69 7.61
CA GLY A 85 0.88 9.84 6.75
C GLY A 85 0.58 11.08 7.56
N SER A 86 0.22 12.18 6.88
CA SER A 86 -0.16 13.43 7.53
C SER A 86 -1.40 13.31 8.43
N GLY A 87 -2.17 12.24 8.27
CA GLY A 87 -3.29 11.88 9.13
C GLY A 87 -2.87 11.53 10.55
N ASP A 88 -1.69 10.94 10.70
CA ASP A 88 -1.18 10.45 11.99
C ASP A 88 -0.47 11.56 12.79
N TRP A 89 -0.26 12.72 12.17
CA TRP A 89 0.41 13.87 12.78
C TRP A 89 -0.45 14.54 13.84
N VAL A 90 0.19 15.10 14.87
CA VAL A 90 -0.52 15.91 15.86
C VAL A 90 -1.00 17.23 15.25
N LEU A 91 -1.99 17.87 15.86
CA LEU A 91 -2.59 19.10 15.32
C LEU A 91 -1.55 20.19 15.03
N GLU A 92 -0.55 20.34 15.90
CA GLU A 92 0.54 21.31 15.74
C GLU A 92 1.34 21.06 14.46
N GLU A 93 1.66 19.80 14.17
CA GLU A 93 2.35 19.38 12.95
C GLU A 93 1.47 19.56 11.71
N GLN A 94 0.17 19.26 11.81
CA GLN A 94 -0.77 19.50 10.71
C GLN A 94 -0.89 20.99 10.37
N LEU A 95 -0.84 21.88 11.37
CA LEU A 95 -0.85 23.33 11.13
C LEU A 95 0.39 23.82 10.38
N LEU A 96 1.51 23.10 10.45
CA LEU A 96 2.71 23.41 9.66
C LEU A 96 2.52 23.17 8.16
N LEU A 97 1.48 22.45 7.72
CA LEU A 97 1.13 22.36 6.30
C LEU A 97 0.77 23.73 5.71
N GLN A 98 0.32 24.67 6.55
CA GLN A 98 -0.09 26.03 6.17
C GLN A 98 -1.14 26.06 5.03
N ASP A 99 -1.81 24.94 4.79
CA ASP A 99 -2.80 24.75 3.74
C ASP A 99 -4.05 24.12 4.36
N THR A 100 -5.13 24.90 4.40
CA THR A 100 -6.39 24.48 5.00
C THR A 100 -7.06 23.33 4.23
N SER A 101 -6.79 23.20 2.93
CA SER A 101 -7.32 22.12 2.10
C SER A 101 -6.62 20.80 2.40
N LEU A 102 -5.30 20.80 2.60
CA LEU A 102 -4.52 19.60 2.98
C LEU A 102 -4.86 19.15 4.40
N ILE A 103 -5.01 20.10 5.34
CA ILE A 103 -5.45 19.79 6.71
C ILE A 103 -6.85 19.16 6.70
N ALA A 104 -7.77 19.71 5.90
CA ALA A 104 -9.11 19.16 5.78
C ALA A 104 -9.10 17.75 5.17
N GLU A 105 -8.25 17.51 4.16
CA GLU A 105 -8.14 16.18 3.53
C GLU A 105 -7.55 15.14 4.49
N SER A 106 -6.52 15.52 5.24
CA SER A 106 -5.93 14.67 6.29
C SER A 106 -6.98 14.20 7.30
N LYS A 107 -7.84 15.11 7.75
CA LYS A 107 -8.97 14.81 8.66
C LYS A 107 -10.03 13.92 8.01
N ARG A 108 -10.39 14.18 6.75
CA ARG A 108 -11.37 13.37 6.01
C ARG A 108 -10.89 11.94 5.81
N ARG A 109 -9.61 11.74 5.47
CA ARG A 109 -9.03 10.41 5.28
C ARG A 109 -9.08 9.59 6.57
N ASN A 110 -8.71 10.16 7.71
CA ASN A 110 -8.81 9.47 9.00
C ASN A 110 -10.24 9.12 9.37
N ALA A 111 -11.20 10.01 9.10
CA ALA A 111 -12.61 9.72 9.35
C ALA A 111 -13.12 8.55 8.49
N ARG A 112 -12.63 8.37 7.26
CA ARG A 112 -12.99 7.23 6.39
C ARG A 112 -12.39 5.90 6.86
N ILE A 113 -11.20 5.93 7.46
CA ILE A 113 -10.52 4.72 7.96
C ILE A 113 -11.15 4.25 9.29
N ASN A 114 -11.63 5.18 10.12
CA ASN A 114 -12.21 4.89 11.44
C ASN A 114 -13.74 4.73 11.48
N ALA A 115 -14.42 4.88 10.34
CA ALA A 115 -15.87 4.74 10.22
C ALA A 115 -16.27 3.30 9.89
#